data_AF-A0A918TF68-F1
#
_entry.id   AF-A0A918TF68-F1
#
_cell.length_a   1.000
_cell.length_b   1.000
_cell.length_c   1.000
_cell.angle_alpha   90.00
_cell.angle_beta   90.00
_cell.angle_gamma   90.00
#
_symmetry.space_group_name_H-M   'P 1'
#
loop_
_entity.id
_entity.type
_entity.pdbx_description
1 polymer ?
#
loop_
_entity_poly.entity_id
_entity_poly.type
_entity_poly.pdbx_seq_one_letter_code
_entity_poly.pdbx_strand_id
1 'polypeptide(L)'
;MKFNVALPAFLALFAASLLPLSAQGEAKVAMTVDLVAWGDTIEGLSLKTEGKGETLTALPFTYSTPARYTGPALMEVHQKGGSNSSGNDEEISAEDAEHESKPLVVEQKPEDLEDLSKSKDPIVRELFRRRETEPSLVALVKLPTNTKRATVLLAPAGGGLYQPYVINDDPSKLPPGKLRVHNLSPFDISMRFSGKQKADLKPGRDSVINAANGRAVYELSYKGPKGWEIQENNVIPVRPTEQTQLIVLKSDNSYFLSSDGAAGGFMQIVILRRSAS
;
A
#
# COMPACT_ATOMS: atom_id res chain seq x y z
N MET A 1 7.08 -27.13 -71.27
CA MET A 1 6.83 -28.06 -70.15
C MET A 1 5.61 -27.56 -69.38
N LYS A 2 4.56 -28.38 -69.26
CA LYS A 2 3.38 -28.12 -68.41
C LYS A 2 3.65 -28.70 -67.02
N PHE A 3 3.39 -27.94 -65.96
CA PHE A 3 2.98 -28.48 -64.67
C PHE A 3 1.99 -27.50 -64.01
N ASN A 4 0.73 -27.94 -63.94
CA ASN A 4 -0.23 -27.55 -62.92
C ASN A 4 0.19 -28.22 -61.61
N VAL A 5 0.14 -27.54 -60.46
CA VAL A 5 -0.42 -28.08 -59.18
C VAL A 5 -0.91 -26.91 -58.30
N ALA A 6 -2.02 -27.19 -57.62
CA ALA A 6 -2.90 -26.37 -56.80
C ALA A 6 -2.33 -25.77 -55.49
N LEU A 7 -3.06 -24.75 -55.01
CA LEU A 7 -3.11 -24.20 -53.64
C LEU A 7 -3.46 -25.29 -52.59
N PRO A 8 -3.13 -25.10 -51.29
CA PRO A 8 -4.13 -24.47 -50.43
C PRO A 8 -3.61 -23.53 -49.34
N ALA A 9 -4.53 -22.69 -48.89
CA ALA A 9 -4.47 -21.78 -47.78
C ALA A 9 -4.23 -22.50 -46.44
N PHE A 10 -3.36 -21.92 -45.60
CA PHE A 10 -3.38 -22.15 -44.15
C PHE A 10 -3.66 -20.81 -43.47
N LEU A 11 -4.94 -20.58 -43.20
CA LEU A 11 -5.41 -19.56 -42.28
C LEU A 11 -5.12 -20.11 -40.87
N ALA A 12 -3.99 -19.71 -40.27
CA ALA A 12 -3.71 -20.00 -38.87
C ALA A 12 -4.59 -19.10 -38.00
N LEU A 13 -5.75 -19.63 -37.60
CA LEU A 13 -6.61 -19.05 -36.58
C LEU A 13 -5.84 -19.11 -35.25
N PHE A 14 -5.16 -18.02 -34.89
CA PHE A 14 -4.66 -17.84 -33.51
C PHE A 14 -5.86 -17.59 -32.61
N ALA A 15 -6.52 -18.67 -32.19
CA ALA A 15 -7.35 -18.67 -31.00
C ALA A 15 -6.39 -18.52 -29.79
N ALA A 16 -6.00 -17.28 -29.49
CA ALA A 16 -5.39 -16.95 -28.22
C ALA A 16 -6.46 -17.19 -27.15
N SER A 17 -6.40 -18.37 -26.54
CA SER A 17 -7.18 -18.74 -25.38
C SER A 17 -6.92 -17.72 -24.28
N LEU A 18 -7.94 -16.91 -23.99
CA LEU A 18 -8.08 -16.16 -22.74
C LEU A 18 -8.22 -17.19 -21.61
N LEU A 19 -7.11 -17.76 -21.17
CA LEU A 19 -7.11 -18.56 -19.95
C LEU A 19 -7.35 -17.60 -18.78
N PRO A 20 -8.26 -17.95 -17.86
CA PRO A 20 -8.44 -17.20 -16.63
C PRO A 20 -7.12 -17.20 -15.84
N LEU A 21 -6.77 -16.05 -15.26
CA LEU A 21 -5.53 -15.84 -14.50
C LEU A 21 -5.36 -16.84 -13.33
N SER A 22 -6.46 -17.49 -12.92
CA SER A 22 -6.49 -18.54 -11.90
C SER A 22 -5.89 -19.90 -12.33
N ALA A 23 -5.62 -20.11 -13.61
CA ALA A 23 -5.12 -21.39 -14.14
C ALA A 23 -3.59 -21.45 -14.34
N GLN A 24 -2.89 -20.32 -14.23
CA GLN A 24 -1.43 -20.30 -14.17
C GLN A 24 -1.02 -20.41 -12.70
N GLY A 25 -0.46 -21.55 -12.30
CA GLY A 25 -0.09 -21.82 -10.91
C GLY A 25 0.59 -20.61 -10.27
N GLU A 26 -0.08 -20.00 -9.29
CA GLU A 26 0.42 -18.81 -8.63
C GLU A 26 1.78 -19.13 -7.99
N ALA A 27 2.79 -18.31 -8.27
CA ALA A 27 4.13 -18.52 -7.72
C ALA A 27 4.04 -18.57 -6.19
N LYS A 28 4.56 -19.64 -5.57
CA LYS A 28 4.59 -19.75 -4.11
C LYS A 28 5.75 -18.94 -3.53
N VAL A 29 5.52 -18.31 -2.39
CA VAL A 29 6.54 -17.56 -1.64
C VAL A 29 6.54 -18.00 -0.18
N ALA A 30 7.70 -17.89 0.46
CA ALA A 30 7.88 -18.08 1.89
C ALA A 30 8.72 -16.92 2.44
N MET A 31 8.12 -16.08 3.29
CA MET A 31 8.75 -14.85 3.77
C MET A 31 8.20 -14.39 5.12
N THR A 32 8.87 -13.41 5.73
CA THR A 32 8.34 -12.64 6.85
C THR A 32 7.62 -11.40 6.33
N VAL A 33 6.43 -11.12 6.83
CA VAL A 33 5.63 -9.94 6.46
C VAL A 33 5.46 -9.06 7.68
N ASP A 34 5.82 -7.79 7.55
CA ASP A 34 5.46 -6.75 8.53
C ASP A 34 4.19 -6.02 8.06
N LEU A 35 3.13 -6.01 8.86
CA LEU A 35 1.91 -5.28 8.54
C LEU A 35 1.90 -3.93 9.25
N VAL A 36 1.64 -2.87 8.50
CA VAL A 36 1.56 -1.50 9.00
C VAL A 36 0.26 -0.87 8.53
N ALA A 37 -0.45 -0.20 9.44
CA ALA A 37 -1.62 0.57 9.08
C ALA A 37 -1.23 1.99 8.72
N TRP A 38 -1.81 2.49 7.64
CA TRP A 38 -1.78 3.90 7.28
C TRP A 38 -3.07 4.56 7.75
N GLY A 39 -3.02 5.22 8.90
CA GLY A 39 -4.21 5.75 9.58
C GLY A 39 -4.31 5.14 10.96
N ASP A 40 -5.47 4.58 11.29
CA ASP A 40 -5.74 3.98 12.60
C ASP A 40 -5.31 2.51 12.69
N THR A 41 -5.23 1.99 13.91
CA THR A 41 -4.96 0.57 14.17
C THR A 41 -5.99 -0.33 13.47
N ILE A 42 -5.52 -1.36 12.78
CA ILE A 42 -6.37 -2.36 12.12
C ILE A 42 -6.23 -3.69 12.86
N GLU A 43 -7.27 -4.08 13.58
CA GLU A 43 -7.32 -5.33 14.35
C GLU A 43 -8.00 -6.45 13.58
N GLY A 44 -7.81 -7.69 14.07
CA GLY A 44 -8.53 -8.85 13.56
C GLY A 44 -8.05 -9.32 12.19
N LEU A 45 -6.89 -8.85 11.72
CA LEU A 45 -6.34 -9.25 10.42
C LEU A 45 -5.88 -10.71 10.46
N SER A 46 -5.94 -11.39 9.32
CA SER A 46 -5.36 -12.72 9.15
C SER A 46 -4.91 -12.89 7.71
N LEU A 47 -3.83 -13.63 7.52
CA LEU A 47 -3.29 -13.93 6.20
C LEU A 47 -3.74 -15.33 5.79
N LYS A 48 -4.29 -15.48 4.59
CA LYS A 48 -4.64 -16.81 4.07
C LYS A 48 -3.35 -17.55 3.77
N THR A 49 -3.03 -18.50 4.65
CA THR A 49 -1.88 -19.39 4.54
C THR A 49 -2.39 -20.81 4.31
N GLU A 50 -1.49 -21.76 4.04
CA GLU A 50 -1.84 -23.19 3.96
C GLU A 50 -2.32 -23.78 5.31
N GLY A 51 -2.44 -22.97 6.39
CA GLY A 51 -2.92 -23.37 7.72
C GLY A 51 -3.87 -22.37 8.38
N LYS A 52 -4.16 -22.55 9.69
CA LYS A 52 -4.93 -21.58 10.48
C LYS A 52 -4.11 -20.29 10.62
N GLY A 53 -4.51 -19.25 9.90
CA GLY A 53 -3.88 -17.93 9.99
C GLY A 53 -3.95 -17.38 11.42
N GLU A 54 -2.82 -16.86 11.90
CA GLU A 54 -2.75 -16.12 13.16
C GLU A 54 -3.53 -14.81 13.04
N THR A 55 -4.16 -14.37 14.13
CA THR A 55 -4.74 -13.04 14.19
C THR A 55 -3.61 -12.02 14.34
N LEU A 56 -3.62 -11.02 13.49
CA LEU A 56 -2.63 -9.96 13.39
C LEU A 56 -3.30 -8.61 13.63
N THR A 57 -2.49 -7.65 14.08
CA THR A 57 -2.87 -6.25 14.23
C THR A 57 -1.88 -5.39 13.47
N ALA A 58 -2.34 -4.55 12.57
CA ALA A 58 -1.50 -3.56 11.89
C ALA A 58 -1.55 -2.25 12.70
N LEU A 59 -0.38 -1.78 13.13
CA LEU A 59 -0.26 -0.57 13.96
C LEU A 59 -0.06 0.68 13.10
N PRO A 60 -0.53 1.85 13.57
CA PRO A 60 -0.44 3.11 12.83
C PRO A 60 1.02 3.54 12.71
N PHE A 61 1.52 3.63 11.47
CA PHE A 61 2.86 4.12 11.12
C PHE A 61 4.04 3.42 11.84
N THR A 62 3.77 2.25 12.41
CA THR A 62 4.70 1.50 13.26
C THR A 62 4.64 0.02 12.89
N TYR A 63 5.80 -0.64 12.94
CA TYR A 63 5.88 -2.07 12.64
C TYR A 63 5.17 -2.87 13.74
N SER A 64 4.24 -3.74 13.32
CA SER A 64 3.64 -4.76 14.17
C SER A 64 4.57 -5.95 14.37
N THR A 65 4.12 -6.96 15.14
CA THR A 65 4.82 -8.24 15.26
C THR A 65 4.94 -8.89 13.87
N PRO A 66 6.16 -9.24 13.40
CA PRO A 66 6.34 -9.81 12.07
C PRO A 66 5.66 -11.18 11.95
N ALA A 67 4.86 -11.38 10.90
CA ALA A 67 4.18 -12.63 10.62
C ALA A 67 5.00 -13.51 9.66
N ARG A 68 4.98 -14.83 9.84
CA ARG A 68 5.53 -15.76 8.85
C ARG A 68 4.44 -16.10 7.84
N TYR A 69 4.76 -15.94 6.55
CA TYR A 69 3.86 -16.23 5.46
C TYR A 69 4.43 -17.33 4.56
N THR A 70 3.59 -18.30 4.21
CA THR A 70 3.88 -19.32 3.18
C THR A 70 2.60 -19.59 2.42
N GLY A 71 2.63 -19.34 1.11
CA GLY A 71 1.44 -19.39 0.26
C GLY A 71 1.69 -18.76 -1.11
N PRO A 72 0.62 -18.44 -1.85
CA PRO A 72 0.73 -17.76 -3.14
C PRO A 72 1.33 -16.35 -3.05
N ALA A 73 1.98 -15.89 -4.13
CA ALA A 73 2.51 -14.53 -4.22
C ALA A 73 1.40 -13.46 -4.22
N LEU A 74 0.17 -13.81 -4.60
CA LEU A 74 -1.00 -12.98 -4.39
C LEU A 74 -1.61 -13.33 -3.02
N MET A 75 -1.17 -12.63 -1.99
CA MET A 75 -1.58 -12.87 -0.61
C MET A 75 -2.95 -12.25 -0.33
N GLU A 76 -3.85 -13.04 0.24
CA GLU A 76 -5.17 -12.59 0.70
C GLU A 76 -5.10 -12.16 2.17
N VAL A 77 -5.62 -10.97 2.46
CA VAL A 77 -5.76 -10.43 3.82
C VAL A 77 -7.23 -10.42 4.18
N HIS A 78 -7.57 -11.13 5.25
CA HIS A 78 -8.92 -11.18 5.79
C HIS A 78 -9.01 -10.41 7.11
N GLN A 79 -10.19 -9.92 7.45
CA GLN A 79 -10.48 -9.31 8.74
C GLN A 79 -11.64 -10.03 9.42
N LYS A 80 -11.42 -10.51 10.65
CA LYS A 80 -12.44 -11.13 11.49
C LYS A 80 -13.03 -10.07 12.42
N GLY A 81 -14.34 -9.81 12.29
CA GLY A 81 -15.06 -8.86 13.16
C GLY A 81 -15.34 -7.48 12.54
N GLY A 82 -15.61 -7.41 11.24
CA GLY A 82 -16.06 -6.17 10.60
C GLY A 82 -17.50 -5.81 10.95
N SER A 83 -17.73 -5.19 12.11
CA SER A 83 -18.84 -4.25 12.27
C SER A 83 -18.33 -3.08 13.09
N ASN A 84 -18.31 -1.89 12.48
CA ASN A 84 -18.26 -0.57 13.07
C ASN A 84 -17.44 -0.42 14.37
N SER A 85 -16.40 0.40 14.30
CA SER A 85 -15.89 1.09 15.48
C SER A 85 -17.02 1.91 16.13
N SER A 86 -17.82 1.28 16.99
CA SER A 86 -18.62 1.96 17.99
C SER A 86 -17.66 2.41 19.06
N GLY A 87 -17.48 3.73 19.13
CA GLY A 87 -16.76 4.39 20.20
C GLY A 87 -17.32 3.98 21.57
N ASN A 88 -16.48 4.09 22.57
CA ASN A 88 -16.86 3.91 23.97
C ASN A 88 -18.12 4.71 24.29
N ASP A 89 -19.14 4.03 24.82
CA ASP A 89 -20.27 4.67 25.49
C ASP A 89 -19.76 5.34 26.77
N GLU A 90 -19.30 6.59 26.65
CA GLU A 90 -19.32 7.53 27.77
C GLU A 90 -20.73 8.13 27.85
N GLU A 91 -21.33 8.20 29.04
CA GLU A 91 -22.64 8.83 29.26
C GLU A 91 -22.54 10.33 28.93
N ILE A 92 -22.98 10.68 27.72
CA ILE A 92 -23.06 12.06 27.24
C ILE A 92 -24.26 12.75 27.91
N SER A 93 -24.00 13.91 28.51
CA SER A 93 -25.00 14.79 29.12
C SER A 93 -26.07 15.22 28.10
N ALA A 94 -27.31 15.41 28.54
CA ALA A 94 -28.43 15.83 27.69
C ALA A 94 -28.20 17.17 26.93
N GLU A 95 -27.22 17.98 27.35
CA GLU A 95 -26.83 19.22 26.66
C GLU A 95 -25.90 18.98 25.44
N ASP A 96 -25.14 17.88 25.40
CA ASP A 96 -24.24 17.56 24.28
C ASP A 96 -24.99 16.85 23.12
N ALA A 97 -26.14 16.24 23.41
CA ALA A 97 -26.99 15.55 22.41
C ALA A 97 -27.61 16.52 21.37
N GLU A 98 -27.81 17.79 21.70
CA GLU A 98 -28.31 18.78 20.74
C GLU A 98 -27.22 19.25 19.77
N HIS A 99 -25.95 19.23 20.18
CA HIS A 99 -24.83 19.68 19.34
C HIS A 99 -24.32 18.61 18.35
N GLU A 100 -24.57 17.33 18.59
CA GLU A 100 -24.24 16.22 17.67
C GLU A 100 -25.32 15.96 16.59
N SER A 101 -26.49 16.59 16.70
CA SER A 101 -27.59 16.44 15.73
C SER A 101 -27.31 17.04 14.34
N LYS A 102 -26.10 17.57 14.10
CA LYS A 102 -25.59 17.86 12.76
C LYS A 102 -24.63 16.74 12.35
N PRO A 103 -25.03 15.83 11.46
CA PRO A 103 -24.15 14.75 11.03
C PRO A 103 -22.93 15.34 10.30
N LEU A 104 -21.76 15.24 10.93
CA LEU A 104 -20.46 15.35 10.25
C LEU A 104 -20.00 14.00 9.67
N VAL A 105 -20.80 12.95 9.85
CA VAL A 105 -20.61 11.66 9.21
C VAL A 105 -21.43 11.64 7.93
N VAL A 106 -20.76 11.82 6.80
CA VAL A 106 -21.29 11.40 5.51
C VAL A 106 -21.44 9.88 5.60
N GLU A 107 -22.67 9.39 5.79
CA GLU A 107 -23.00 8.01 5.46
C GLU A 107 -22.58 7.80 4.00
N GLN A 108 -21.48 7.09 3.77
CA GLN A 108 -21.06 6.72 2.41
C GLN A 108 -22.15 5.82 1.83
N LYS A 109 -22.92 6.39 0.90
CA LYS A 109 -23.88 5.66 0.09
C LYS A 109 -23.18 4.47 -0.58
N PRO A 110 -23.87 3.33 -0.76
CA PRO A 110 -23.36 2.17 -1.52
C PRO A 110 -22.89 2.47 -2.95
N GLU A 111 -23.18 3.67 -3.47
CA GLU A 111 -22.81 4.14 -4.80
C GLU A 111 -21.27 4.19 -5.01
N ASP A 112 -20.46 4.37 -3.94
CA ASP A 112 -18.99 4.39 -4.04
C ASP A 112 -18.37 2.99 -4.28
N LEU A 113 -19.07 1.91 -3.90
CA LEU A 113 -18.60 0.53 -4.09
C LEU A 113 -18.79 0.03 -5.54
N GLU A 114 -19.83 0.51 -6.23
CA GLU A 114 -20.07 0.14 -7.63
C GLU A 114 -18.97 0.67 -8.57
N ASP A 115 -18.37 1.82 -8.26
CA ASP A 115 -17.34 2.43 -9.10
C ASP A 115 -16.00 1.68 -9.00
N LEU A 116 -15.66 1.14 -7.82
CA LEU A 116 -14.43 0.36 -7.61
C LEU A 116 -14.44 -0.98 -8.35
N SER A 117 -15.62 -1.59 -8.56
CA SER A 117 -15.77 -2.80 -9.39
C SER A 117 -15.37 -2.57 -10.87
N LYS A 118 -15.44 -1.30 -11.33
CA LYS A 118 -15.06 -0.87 -12.69
C LYS A 118 -13.62 -0.38 -12.77
N SER A 119 -12.87 -0.38 -11.67
CA SER A 119 -11.46 0.05 -11.60
C SER A 119 -10.64 -0.54 -12.75
N LYS A 120 -9.69 0.21 -13.32
CA LYS A 120 -8.78 -0.31 -14.35
C LYS A 120 -7.75 -1.29 -13.80
N ASP A 121 -7.58 -1.34 -12.48
CA ASP A 121 -6.63 -2.22 -11.82
C ASP A 121 -7.16 -3.66 -11.75
N PRO A 122 -6.48 -4.66 -12.35
CA PRO A 122 -6.91 -6.06 -12.30
C PRO A 122 -6.94 -6.63 -10.88
N ILE A 123 -6.11 -6.15 -9.95
CA ILE A 123 -6.09 -6.62 -8.56
C ILE A 123 -7.35 -6.16 -7.84
N VAL A 124 -7.77 -4.91 -8.05
CA VAL A 124 -8.99 -4.37 -7.45
C VAL A 124 -10.21 -5.15 -7.95
N ARG A 125 -10.31 -5.39 -9.26
CA ARG A 125 -11.41 -6.22 -9.81
C ARG A 125 -11.47 -7.61 -9.21
N GLU A 126 -10.30 -8.25 -9.07
CA GLU A 126 -10.20 -9.58 -8.50
C GLU A 126 -10.58 -9.61 -7.01
N LEU A 127 -10.23 -8.56 -6.25
CA LEU A 127 -10.63 -8.40 -4.86
C LEU A 127 -12.16 -8.38 -4.72
N PHE A 128 -12.85 -7.54 -5.51
CA PHE A 128 -14.31 -7.47 -5.49
C PHE A 128 -14.95 -8.81 -5.87
N ARG A 129 -14.46 -9.44 -6.95
CA ARG A 129 -14.95 -10.75 -7.40
C ARG A 129 -14.82 -11.83 -6.32
N ARG A 130 -13.69 -11.88 -5.59
CA ARG A 130 -13.48 -12.85 -4.50
C ARG A 130 -14.33 -12.52 -3.27
N ARG A 131 -14.56 -11.23 -2.99
CA ARG A 131 -15.35 -10.77 -1.84
C ARG A 131 -16.83 -11.14 -1.92
N GLU A 132 -17.38 -11.32 -3.14
CA GLU A 132 -18.74 -11.85 -3.33
C GLU A 132 -18.94 -13.20 -2.63
N THR A 133 -17.90 -14.04 -2.61
CA THR A 133 -17.90 -15.34 -1.94
C THR A 133 -17.25 -15.34 -0.57
N GLU A 134 -16.29 -14.44 -0.33
CA GLU A 134 -15.53 -14.33 0.92
C GLU A 134 -15.58 -12.89 1.47
N PRO A 135 -16.69 -12.46 2.12
CA PRO A 135 -16.88 -11.06 2.55
C PRO A 135 -15.81 -10.53 3.52
N SER A 136 -15.12 -11.42 4.22
CA SER A 136 -14.03 -11.11 5.15
C SER A 136 -12.74 -10.69 4.43
N LEU A 137 -12.63 -10.89 3.12
CA LEU A 137 -11.48 -10.46 2.33
C LEU A 137 -11.46 -8.93 2.22
N VAL A 138 -10.41 -8.31 2.77
CA VAL A 138 -10.28 -6.85 2.84
C VAL A 138 -9.15 -6.28 1.99
N ALA A 139 -8.19 -7.11 1.55
CA ALA A 139 -7.15 -6.69 0.61
C ALA A 139 -6.52 -7.88 -0.15
N LEU A 140 -6.01 -7.58 -1.35
CA LEU A 140 -5.16 -8.49 -2.15
C LEU A 140 -3.77 -7.88 -2.33
N VAL A 141 -2.74 -8.58 -1.87
CA VAL A 141 -1.37 -8.07 -1.80
C VAL A 141 -0.46 -8.85 -2.73
N LYS A 142 0.15 -8.18 -3.71
CA LYS A 142 1.14 -8.81 -4.60
C LYS A 142 2.53 -8.77 -3.98
N LEU A 143 2.97 -9.91 -3.44
CA LEU A 143 4.27 -10.05 -2.78
C LEU A 143 5.42 -10.22 -3.78
N PRO A 144 6.62 -9.68 -3.48
CA PRO A 144 7.82 -9.90 -4.27
C PRO A 144 8.31 -11.35 -4.13
N THR A 145 8.73 -11.98 -5.23
CA THR A 145 9.20 -13.38 -5.20
C THR A 145 10.69 -13.52 -4.88
N ASN A 146 11.44 -12.41 -4.86
CA ASN A 146 12.89 -12.40 -4.75
C ASN A 146 13.41 -11.99 -3.36
N THR A 147 12.55 -11.93 -2.34
CA THR A 147 12.93 -11.53 -0.99
C THR A 147 12.36 -12.43 0.08
N LYS A 148 13.02 -12.40 1.25
CA LYS A 148 12.64 -13.16 2.44
C LYS A 148 11.81 -12.35 3.43
N ARG A 149 11.67 -11.04 3.19
CA ARG A 149 10.93 -10.12 4.04
C ARG A 149 10.34 -9.00 3.20
N ALA A 150 9.13 -8.57 3.54
CA ALA A 150 8.48 -7.41 2.95
C ALA A 150 7.64 -6.67 3.99
N THR A 151 7.53 -5.36 3.83
CA THR A 151 6.60 -4.53 4.61
C THR A 151 5.35 -4.28 3.77
N VAL A 152 4.17 -4.51 4.34
CA VAL A 152 2.88 -4.26 3.71
C VAL A 152 2.19 -3.13 4.46
N LEU A 153 2.05 -1.99 3.79
CA LEU A 153 1.36 -0.82 4.30
C LEU A 153 -0.09 -0.83 3.78
N LEU A 154 -1.06 -0.83 4.69
CA LEU A 154 -2.49 -0.89 4.39
C LEU A 154 -3.13 0.48 4.56
N ALA A 155 -3.62 1.07 3.47
CA ALA A 155 -4.36 2.33 3.49
C ALA A 155 -5.86 2.09 3.35
N PRO A 156 -6.73 2.72 4.16
CA PRO A 156 -8.19 2.63 4.00
C PRO A 156 -8.62 3.02 2.59
N ALA A 157 -9.44 2.21 1.93
CA ALA A 157 -9.90 2.42 0.54
C ALA A 157 -11.43 2.56 0.42
N GLY A 158 -12.15 2.67 1.54
CA GLY A 158 -13.61 2.71 1.60
C GLY A 158 -14.24 1.31 1.67
N GLY A 159 -15.49 1.24 2.16
CA GLY A 159 -16.27 -0.01 2.20
C GLY A 159 -15.62 -1.17 2.97
N GLY A 160 -14.81 -0.86 3.99
CA GLY A 160 -14.05 -1.84 4.77
C GLY A 160 -12.90 -2.51 4.01
N LEU A 161 -12.46 -1.94 2.89
CA LEU A 161 -11.31 -2.42 2.12
C LEU A 161 -10.04 -1.63 2.43
N TYR A 162 -8.91 -2.25 2.15
CA TYR A 162 -7.61 -1.61 2.23
C TYR A 162 -6.86 -1.72 0.90
N GLN A 163 -6.24 -0.62 0.50
CA GLN A 163 -5.27 -0.56 -0.60
C GLN A 163 -3.89 -0.90 -0.04
N PRO A 164 -3.25 -1.99 -0.49
CA PRO A 164 -1.92 -2.35 -0.03
C PRO A 164 -0.81 -1.68 -0.85
N TYR A 165 0.25 -1.28 -0.15
CA TYR A 165 1.53 -0.87 -0.72
C TYR A 165 2.62 -1.80 -0.18
N VAL A 166 3.38 -2.41 -1.09
CA VAL A 166 4.42 -3.38 -0.72
C VAL A 166 5.79 -2.76 -0.86
N ILE A 167 6.51 -2.71 0.25
CA ILE A 167 7.91 -2.28 0.30
C ILE A 167 8.75 -3.55 0.31
N ASN A 168 9.54 -3.70 -0.74
CA ASN A 168 10.43 -4.85 -0.89
C ASN A 168 11.74 -4.63 -0.14
N ASP A 169 11.68 -4.60 1.19
CA ASP A 169 12.82 -4.31 2.04
C ASP A 169 12.88 -5.20 3.30
N ASP A 170 14.03 -5.14 3.96
CA ASP A 170 14.19 -5.65 5.31
C ASP A 170 14.46 -4.46 6.24
N PRO A 171 13.46 -4.03 7.04
CA PRO A 171 13.63 -2.89 7.94
C PRO A 171 14.74 -3.13 8.96
N SER A 172 14.97 -4.38 9.37
CA SER A 172 15.99 -4.72 10.37
C SER A 172 17.43 -4.46 9.89
N LYS A 173 17.64 -4.37 8.57
CA LYS A 173 18.95 -4.08 7.98
C LYS A 173 19.27 -2.58 7.91
N LEU A 174 18.33 -1.71 8.26
CA LEU A 174 18.60 -0.27 8.33
C LEU A 174 19.34 0.03 9.64
N PRO A 175 20.54 0.61 9.64
CA PRO A 175 21.18 0.96 10.90
C PRO A 175 20.37 2.02 11.66
N PRO A 176 20.28 1.94 13.01
CA PRO A 176 19.63 2.97 13.81
C PRO A 176 20.25 4.37 13.58
N GLY A 177 19.43 5.42 13.66
CA GLY A 177 19.86 6.79 13.37
C GLY A 177 20.07 7.09 11.89
N LYS A 178 19.65 6.19 10.99
CA LYS A 178 19.63 6.41 9.54
C LYS A 178 18.21 6.54 9.01
N LEU A 179 18.09 7.24 7.89
CA LEU A 179 16.84 7.37 7.13
C LEU A 179 16.97 6.54 5.85
N ARG A 180 16.05 5.60 5.60
CA ARG A 180 15.89 4.97 4.28
C ARG A 180 14.74 5.65 3.54
N VAL A 181 14.99 6.10 2.32
CA VAL A 181 13.98 6.70 1.44
C VAL A 181 13.57 5.67 0.41
N HIS A 182 12.28 5.43 0.25
CA HIS A 182 11.70 4.59 -0.80
C HIS A 182 10.91 5.45 -1.79
N ASN A 183 11.09 5.22 -3.07
CA ASN A 183 10.21 5.74 -4.11
C ASN A 183 9.25 4.65 -4.58
N LEU A 184 8.02 4.65 -4.07
CA LEU A 184 6.92 3.81 -4.56
C LEU A 184 6.00 4.55 -5.54
N SER A 185 6.31 5.79 -5.88
CA SER A 185 5.56 6.54 -6.88
C SER A 185 5.90 6.06 -8.30
N PRO A 186 5.03 6.33 -9.30
CA PRO A 186 5.34 6.05 -10.69
C PRO A 186 6.31 7.06 -11.33
N PHE A 187 6.76 8.09 -10.59
CA PHE A 187 7.64 9.14 -11.10
C PHE A 187 9.06 8.99 -10.58
N ASP A 188 10.04 9.50 -11.32
CA ASP A 188 11.37 9.74 -10.76
C ASP A 188 11.25 10.85 -9.70
N ILE A 189 11.89 10.66 -8.55
CA ILE A 189 11.95 11.66 -7.48
C ILE A 189 13.40 12.10 -7.23
N SER A 190 13.55 13.32 -6.73
CA SER A 190 14.80 13.89 -6.25
C SER A 190 14.56 14.39 -4.83
N MET A 191 15.34 13.89 -3.88
CA MET A 191 15.36 14.42 -2.51
C MET A 191 16.70 15.04 -2.22
N ARG A 192 16.70 16.33 -1.86
CA ARG A 192 17.90 17.04 -1.42
C ARG A 192 17.86 17.18 0.09
N PHE A 193 18.91 16.70 0.76
CA PHE A 193 19.05 16.78 2.20
C PHE A 193 20.07 17.84 2.60
N SER A 194 19.93 18.39 3.81
CA SER A 194 20.95 19.25 4.41
C SER A 194 22.35 18.61 4.35
N GLY A 195 23.37 19.41 4.04
CA GLY A 195 24.75 18.91 3.90
C GLY A 195 25.12 18.40 2.51
N LYS A 196 24.42 18.86 1.45
CA LYS A 196 24.67 18.54 0.03
C LYS A 196 24.39 17.09 -0.38
N GLN A 197 23.79 16.27 0.47
CA GLN A 197 23.33 14.94 0.07
C GLN A 197 22.13 15.06 -0.87
N LYS A 198 22.13 14.29 -1.95
CA LYS A 198 21.04 14.21 -2.93
C LYS A 198 20.78 12.75 -3.25
N ALA A 199 19.50 12.37 -3.29
CA ALA A 199 19.06 11.06 -3.75
C ALA A 199 18.09 11.23 -4.92
N ASP A 200 18.53 10.82 -6.11
CA ASP A 200 17.67 10.70 -7.29
C ASP A 200 17.21 9.25 -7.39
N LEU A 201 15.91 9.00 -7.22
CA LEU A 201 15.34 7.66 -7.13
C LEU A 201 14.33 7.43 -8.25
N LYS A 202 14.58 6.40 -9.05
CA LYS A 202 13.59 5.86 -9.99
C LYS A 202 12.48 5.12 -9.23
N PRO A 203 11.30 4.89 -9.85
CA PRO A 203 10.25 4.05 -9.27
C PRO A 203 10.77 2.70 -8.78
N GLY A 204 10.35 2.30 -7.58
CA GLY A 204 10.73 1.06 -6.92
C GLY A 204 12.16 1.02 -6.36
N ARG A 205 12.87 2.15 -6.31
CA ARG A 205 14.23 2.25 -5.77
C ARG A 205 14.26 2.94 -4.40
N ASP A 206 15.31 2.65 -3.65
CA ASP A 206 15.56 3.23 -2.34
C ASP A 206 16.99 3.78 -2.20
N SER A 207 17.21 4.60 -1.17
CA SER A 207 18.54 5.05 -0.75
C SER A 207 18.59 5.29 0.75
N VAL A 208 19.74 5.03 1.37
CA VAL A 208 19.99 5.35 2.77
C VAL A 208 20.70 6.69 2.89
N ILE A 209 20.19 7.53 3.77
CA ILE A 209 20.60 8.92 3.99
C ILE A 209 21.09 9.07 5.43
N ASN A 210 22.12 9.89 5.60
CA ASN A 210 22.64 10.24 6.91
C ASN A 210 21.89 11.46 7.45
N ALA A 211 21.13 11.29 8.51
CA ALA A 211 20.52 12.40 9.22
C ALA A 211 21.56 13.07 10.13
N ALA A 212 22.00 14.27 9.76
CA ALA A 212 22.91 15.05 10.61
C ALA A 212 22.16 15.55 11.85
N ASN A 213 22.76 15.43 13.04
CA ASN A 213 22.20 15.92 14.30
C ASN A 213 20.78 15.39 14.62
N GLY A 214 20.50 14.15 14.24
CA GLY A 214 19.20 13.50 14.50
C GLY A 214 18.03 14.09 13.73
N ARG A 215 18.29 14.83 12.64
CA ARG A 215 17.26 15.42 11.77
C ARG A 215 17.62 15.25 10.31
N ALA A 216 16.61 15.02 9.48
CA ALA A 216 16.71 15.05 8.03
C ALA A 216 15.84 16.22 7.52
N VAL A 217 16.47 17.34 7.18
CA VAL A 217 15.83 18.44 6.46
C VAL A 217 15.90 18.08 4.98
N TYR A 218 14.76 18.05 4.27
CA TYR A 218 14.70 17.65 2.88
C TYR A 218 13.84 18.58 2.02
N GLU A 219 14.19 18.66 0.74
CA GLU A 219 13.36 19.18 -0.35
C GLU A 219 13.02 18.01 -1.28
N LEU A 220 11.73 17.77 -1.49
CA LEU A 220 11.23 16.75 -2.41
C LEU A 220 10.82 17.39 -3.73
N SER A 221 11.32 16.81 -4.82
CA SER A 221 10.89 17.12 -6.18
C SER A 221 10.55 15.83 -6.93
N TYR A 222 9.67 15.93 -7.91
CA TYR A 222 9.33 14.83 -8.81
C TYR A 222 9.45 15.27 -10.28
N LYS A 223 9.65 14.30 -11.18
CA LYS A 223 9.81 14.56 -12.61
C LYS A 223 8.44 14.49 -13.32
N GLY A 224 7.81 15.65 -13.47
CA GLY A 224 6.58 15.83 -14.23
C GLY A 224 6.81 16.02 -15.74
N PRO A 225 5.73 16.23 -16.52
CA PRO A 225 5.81 16.43 -17.97
C PRO A 225 6.64 17.65 -18.39
N LYS A 226 6.69 18.69 -17.54
CA LYS A 226 7.41 19.95 -17.80
C LYS A 226 8.83 19.94 -17.24
N GLY A 227 9.28 18.84 -16.62
CA GLY A 227 10.57 18.73 -15.96
C GLY A 227 10.44 18.47 -14.47
N TRP A 228 11.45 18.89 -13.70
CA TRP A 228 11.46 18.73 -12.25
C TRP A 228 10.57 19.78 -11.58
N GLU A 229 9.65 19.32 -10.74
CA GLU A 229 8.72 20.16 -9.99
C GLU A 229 8.98 19.95 -8.49
N ILE A 230 9.22 21.06 -7.77
CA ILE A 230 9.38 21.03 -6.31
C ILE A 230 7.99 20.91 -5.70
N GLN A 231 7.82 19.96 -4.79
CA GLN A 231 6.56 19.76 -4.09
C GLN A 231 6.59 20.33 -2.67
N GLU A 232 7.60 19.96 -1.89
CA GLU A 232 7.65 20.31 -0.48
C GLU A 232 9.07 20.41 0.06
N ASN A 233 9.18 21.08 1.20
CA ASN A 233 10.38 21.15 2.02
C ASN A 233 9.97 20.95 3.48
N ASN A 234 10.58 19.98 4.16
CA ASN A 234 10.18 19.60 5.52
C ASN A 234 11.36 19.05 6.34
N VAL A 235 11.13 18.85 7.65
CA VAL A 235 12.12 18.33 8.60
C VAL A 235 11.59 17.10 9.29
N ILE A 236 12.36 16.01 9.24
CA ILE A 236 12.02 14.74 9.88
C ILE A 236 12.97 14.49 11.04
N PRO A 237 12.45 14.21 12.25
CA PRO A 237 13.27 13.70 13.34
C PRO A 237 13.70 12.27 13.02
N VAL A 238 15.00 12.01 13.10
CA VAL A 238 15.61 10.68 12.92
C VAL A 238 16.38 10.35 14.20
N ARG A 239 15.72 9.63 15.11
CA ARG A 239 16.30 9.35 16.43
C ARG A 239 17.45 8.33 16.31
N PRO A 240 18.55 8.49 17.07
CA PRO A 240 19.67 7.53 17.06
C PRO A 240 19.27 6.09 17.42
N THR A 241 18.18 5.92 18.16
CA THR A 241 17.66 4.63 18.64
C THR A 241 16.61 4.02 17.72
N GLU A 242 16.29 4.66 16.59
CA GLU A 242 15.21 4.24 15.69
C GLU A 242 15.75 4.00 14.28
N GLN A 243 15.15 3.03 13.61
CA GLN A 243 15.21 2.86 12.17
C GLN A 243 14.06 3.70 11.58
N THR A 244 14.37 4.68 10.73
CA THR A 244 13.36 5.55 10.10
C THR A 244 13.29 5.29 8.62
N GLN A 245 12.10 5.02 8.10
CA GLN A 245 11.86 4.94 6.67
C GLN A 245 10.95 6.08 6.24
N LEU A 246 11.27 6.71 5.12
CA LEU A 246 10.41 7.65 4.41
C LEU A 246 10.00 7.01 3.10
N ILE A 247 8.70 6.93 2.85
CA ILE A 247 8.13 6.35 1.65
C ILE A 247 7.43 7.46 0.91
N VAL A 248 7.83 7.69 -0.33
CA VAL A 248 7.16 8.61 -1.25
C VAL A 248 6.31 7.78 -2.21
N LEU A 249 5.05 8.12 -2.35
CA LEU A 249 4.15 7.47 -3.30
C LEU A 249 3.19 8.46 -3.94
N LYS A 250 2.49 8.00 -4.98
CA LYS A 250 1.31 8.66 -5.49
C LYS A 250 0.15 7.69 -5.38
N SER A 251 -0.91 8.14 -4.74
CA SER A 251 -2.16 7.42 -4.57
C SER A 251 -3.32 8.30 -5.01
N ASP A 252 -4.28 7.69 -5.69
CA ASP A 252 -5.57 8.32 -6.02
C ASP A 252 -6.65 7.91 -4.99
N ASN A 253 -6.27 7.22 -3.92
CA ASN A 253 -7.19 6.81 -2.85
C ASN A 253 -7.71 8.05 -2.11
N SER A 254 -9.04 8.11 -1.94
CA SER A 254 -9.78 9.23 -1.35
C SER A 254 -9.35 9.55 0.08
N TYR A 255 -8.81 8.59 0.83
CA TYR A 255 -8.20 8.85 2.15
C TYR A 255 -7.08 9.89 2.09
N PHE A 256 -6.42 10.04 0.94
CA PHE A 256 -5.35 11.03 0.72
C PHE A 256 -5.82 12.33 0.08
N LEU A 257 -7.09 12.41 -0.29
CA LEU A 257 -7.72 13.63 -0.77
C LEU A 257 -8.31 14.31 0.48
N SER A 258 -7.75 15.45 0.89
CA SER A 258 -8.22 16.16 2.08
C SER A 258 -9.71 16.49 1.98
N SER A 259 -10.40 16.55 3.13
CA SER A 259 -11.83 16.87 3.22
C SER A 259 -12.22 18.26 2.69
N ASP A 260 -11.25 19.14 2.44
CA ASP A 260 -11.40 20.48 1.86
C ASP A 260 -10.93 20.57 0.39
N GLY A 261 -10.46 19.47 -0.21
CA GLY A 261 -9.89 19.46 -1.56
C GLY A 261 -8.52 20.14 -1.69
N ALA A 262 -7.94 20.68 -0.60
CA ALA A 262 -6.57 21.17 -0.56
C ALA A 262 -5.60 20.00 -0.33
N ALA A 263 -5.30 19.29 -1.43
CA ALA A 263 -4.41 18.15 -1.50
C ALA A 263 -3.21 18.25 -0.52
N GLY A 264 -3.06 17.26 0.38
CA GLY A 264 -1.71 16.78 0.67
C GLY A 264 -1.03 16.55 -0.67
N GLY A 265 0.17 17.10 -0.88
CA GLY A 265 0.73 17.34 -2.22
C GLY A 265 0.63 16.18 -3.23
N PHE A 266 0.88 16.47 -4.50
CA PHE A 266 0.78 15.50 -5.62
C PHE A 266 1.35 14.09 -5.32
N MET A 267 2.40 14.05 -4.51
CA MET A 267 3.02 12.88 -3.88
C MET A 267 2.68 12.84 -2.39
N GLN A 268 2.31 11.68 -1.87
CA GLN A 268 2.14 11.45 -0.44
C GLN A 268 3.44 10.94 0.19
N ILE A 269 3.67 11.31 1.45
CA ILE A 269 4.80 10.85 2.25
C ILE A 269 4.31 10.07 3.47
N VAL A 270 4.93 8.92 3.71
CA VAL A 270 4.75 8.10 4.92
C VAL A 270 6.07 7.96 5.62
N ILE A 271 6.05 8.10 6.95
CA ILE A 271 7.22 7.86 7.77
C ILE A 271 6.94 6.66 8.66
N LEU A 272 7.70 5.59 8.47
CA LEU A 272 7.65 4.40 9.32
C LEU A 272 8.81 4.40 10.30
N ARG A 273 8.52 4.06 11.56
CA ARG A 273 9.54 4.00 12.61
C ARG A 273 9.56 2.63 13.27
N ARG A 274 10.77 2.15 13.56
CA ARG A 274 11.01 0.94 14.34
C ARG A 274 12.06 1.22 15.40
N SER A 275 11.77 0.89 16.65
CA SER A 275 12.77 0.92 17.70
C SER A 275 13.84 -0.13 17.43
N ALA A 276 15.12 0.25 17.60
CA ALA A 276 16.21 -0.71 17.61
C ALA A 276 16.09 -1.55 18.89
N SER A 277 15.67 -2.80 18.75
CA SER A 277 15.71 -3.81 19.82
C SER A 277 17.12 -4.32 20.03
#